data_AF-A0AB36Z278-F1
#
_entry.id   AF-A0AB36Z278-F1
#
_cell.length_a   1.000
_cell.length_b   1.000
_cell.length_c   1.000
_cell.angle_alpha   90.00
_cell.angle_beta   90.00
_cell.angle_gamma   90.00
#
_symmetry.space_group_name_H-M   'P 1'
#
loop_
_entity.id
_entity.type
_entity.pdbx_description
1 polymer ?
#
loop_
_entity_poly.entity_id
_entity_poly.type
_entity_poly.pdbx_seq_one_letter_code
_entity_poly.pdbx_strand_id
1 'polypeptide(L)'
;MYSVYKIYQADKLVLVTYSDIIPEFTDTTKLKLIFNGPTIPIPLFESYFKHPELFSITTHEIGIYNALDASQIVQEQSKLIGTDKPSIKAKTSNRAISTAKKPRTKKAVKQNED
;
A
#
# COMPACT_ATOMS: atom_id res chain seq x y z
N MET A 1 -12.17 18.69 8.80
CA MET A 1 -10.73 18.49 8.45
C MET A 1 -10.68 17.51 7.30
N TYR A 2 -9.74 17.67 6.39
CA TYR A 2 -9.54 16.77 5.27
C TYR A 2 -8.73 15.56 5.66
N SER A 3 -8.96 14.45 4.96
CA SER A 3 -8.17 13.23 5.02
C SER A 3 -7.85 12.78 3.60
N VAL A 4 -6.67 12.22 3.40
CA VAL A 4 -6.24 11.67 2.11
C VAL A 4 -6.43 10.16 2.13
N TYR A 5 -7.05 9.65 1.08
CA TYR A 5 -7.37 8.25 0.89
C TYR A 5 -6.69 7.70 -0.36
N LYS A 6 -6.20 6.47 -0.26
CA LYS A 6 -5.72 5.67 -1.38
C LYS A 6 -6.72 4.57 -1.64
N ILE A 7 -7.21 4.49 -2.88
CA ILE A 7 -8.19 3.52 -3.32
C ILE A 7 -7.52 2.55 -4.28
N TYR A 8 -7.67 1.27 -3.98
CA TYR A 8 -7.12 0.17 -4.75
C TYR A 8 -8.25 -0.60 -5.42
N GLN A 9 -7.99 -1.09 -6.62
CA GLN A 9 -8.82 -2.09 -7.30
C GLN A 9 -8.01 -3.38 -7.40
N ALA A 10 -8.54 -4.46 -6.86
CA ALA A 10 -7.80 -5.63 -6.42
C ALA A 10 -6.59 -5.17 -5.58
N ASP A 11 -5.39 -5.33 -6.14
CA ASP A 11 -4.14 -4.94 -5.50
C ASP A 11 -3.49 -3.69 -6.12
N LYS A 12 -4.10 -2.99 -7.08
CA LYS A 12 -3.45 -1.84 -7.73
C LYS A 12 -4.04 -0.51 -7.26
N LEU A 13 -3.16 0.45 -6.98
CA LEU A 13 -3.58 1.82 -6.66
C LEU A 13 -4.20 2.46 -7.89
N VAL A 14 -5.48 2.82 -7.83
CA VAL A 14 -6.23 3.37 -8.97
C VAL A 14 -6.65 4.82 -8.78
N LEU A 15 -6.77 5.28 -7.53
CA LEU A 15 -7.14 6.64 -7.22
C LEU A 15 -6.55 7.08 -5.88
N VAL A 16 -6.08 8.32 -5.84
CA VAL A 16 -5.79 9.03 -4.59
C VAL A 16 -6.67 10.27 -4.56
N THR A 17 -7.34 10.50 -3.45
CA THR A 17 -8.23 11.66 -3.30
C THR A 17 -8.24 12.13 -1.86
N TYR A 18 -8.57 13.40 -1.65
CA TYR A 18 -8.87 13.92 -0.33
C TYR A 18 -10.37 14.13 -0.16
N SER A 19 -10.85 14.00 1.07
CA SER A 19 -12.25 14.26 1.40
C SER A 19 -12.35 14.71 2.86
N ASP A 20 -13.41 15.45 3.17
CA ASP A 20 -13.77 15.93 4.50
C ASP A 20 -14.74 15.00 5.24
N ILE A 21 -14.94 13.77 4.73
CA ILE A 21 -15.72 12.73 5.40
C ILE A 21 -15.10 12.30 6.74
N ILE A 22 -15.93 11.77 7.62
CA ILE A 22 -15.54 11.27 8.94
C ILE A 22 -14.55 10.09 8.78
N PRO A 23 -13.30 10.22 9.28
CA PRO A 23 -12.27 9.18 9.12
C PRO A 23 -12.60 7.84 9.77
N GLU A 24 -13.48 7.82 10.77
CA GLU A 24 -13.91 6.64 11.52
C GLU A 24 -15.01 5.85 10.80
N PHE A 25 -15.54 6.34 9.68
CA PHE A 25 -16.48 5.57 8.87
C PHE A 25 -15.85 4.26 8.39
N THR A 26 -16.70 3.26 8.21
CA THR A 26 -16.29 1.98 7.62
C THR A 26 -15.79 2.21 6.20
N ASP A 27 -14.88 1.34 5.76
CA ASP A 27 -14.29 1.40 4.41
C ASP A 27 -15.36 1.39 3.32
N THR A 28 -16.41 0.58 3.49
CA THR A 28 -17.56 0.53 2.58
C THR A 28 -18.29 1.87 2.50
N THR A 29 -18.52 2.54 3.63
CA THR A 29 -19.18 3.86 3.65
C THR A 29 -18.31 4.91 3.00
N LYS A 30 -17.01 4.93 3.30
CA LYS A 30 -16.06 5.85 2.68
C LYS A 30 -16.02 5.67 1.17
N LEU A 31 -15.90 4.43 0.69
CA LEU A 31 -15.91 4.11 -0.74
C LEU A 31 -17.21 4.59 -1.39
N LYS A 32 -18.38 4.29 -0.82
CA LYS A 32 -19.66 4.77 -1.36
C LYS A 32 -19.71 6.30 -1.45
N LEU A 33 -19.30 7.01 -0.41
CA LEU A 33 -19.33 8.48 -0.41
C LEU A 33 -18.38 9.07 -1.45
N ILE A 34 -17.15 8.55 -1.51
CA ILE A 34 -16.15 9.03 -2.47
C ILE A 34 -16.58 8.73 -3.90
N PHE A 35 -17.04 7.50 -4.19
CA PHE A 35 -17.44 7.10 -5.53
C PHE A 35 -18.69 7.82 -6.03
N ASN A 36 -19.62 8.21 -5.14
CA ASN A 36 -20.73 9.10 -5.51
C ASN A 36 -20.31 10.59 -5.63
N GLY A 37 -19.03 10.90 -5.47
CA GLY A 37 -18.49 12.24 -5.58
C GLY A 37 -18.40 12.73 -7.03
N PRO A 38 -18.51 14.06 -7.27
CA PRO A 38 -18.55 14.63 -8.62
C PRO A 38 -17.19 14.61 -9.35
N THR A 39 -16.10 14.33 -8.64
CA THR A 39 -14.73 14.40 -9.18
C THR A 39 -14.17 13.03 -9.62
N ILE A 40 -14.98 11.97 -9.52
CA ILE A 40 -14.55 10.61 -9.84
C ILE A 40 -14.64 10.37 -11.34
N PRO A 41 -13.57 9.82 -11.97
CA PRO A 41 -13.64 9.40 -13.37
C PRO A 41 -14.75 8.37 -13.60
N ILE A 42 -15.59 8.61 -14.61
CA ILE A 42 -16.73 7.74 -14.97
C ILE A 42 -16.35 6.26 -15.08
N PRO A 43 -15.22 5.87 -15.73
CA PRO A 43 -14.83 4.46 -15.80
C PRO A 43 -14.60 3.81 -14.43
N LEU A 44 -14.04 4.57 -13.48
CA LEU A 44 -13.78 4.08 -12.13
C LEU A 44 -15.08 3.98 -11.32
N PHE A 45 -15.98 4.95 -11.48
CA PHE A 45 -17.34 4.89 -10.95
C PHE A 45 -18.05 3.62 -11.41
N GLU A 46 -18.14 3.40 -12.72
CA GLU A 46 -18.82 2.21 -13.26
C GLU A 46 -18.18 0.91 -12.77
N SER A 47 -16.84 0.86 -12.72
CA SER A 47 -16.13 -0.32 -12.24
C SER A 47 -16.44 -0.62 -10.78
N TYR A 48 -16.56 0.41 -9.94
CA TYR A 48 -16.93 0.24 -8.52
C TYR A 48 -18.35 -0.30 -8.37
N PHE A 49 -19.32 0.21 -9.13
CA PHE A 49 -20.70 -0.27 -9.02
C PHE A 49 -20.94 -1.65 -9.65
N LYS A 50 -20.12 -2.05 -10.63
CA LYS A 50 -20.14 -3.41 -11.20
C LYS A 50 -19.50 -4.44 -10.26
N HIS A 51 -18.37 -4.09 -9.64
CA HIS A 51 -17.54 -5.01 -8.84
C HIS A 51 -17.00 -4.34 -7.56
N PRO A 52 -17.87 -3.93 -6.60
CA PRO A 52 -17.45 -3.22 -5.41
C PRO A 52 -16.51 -4.03 -4.51
N GLU A 53 -16.60 -5.36 -4.54
CA GLU A 53 -15.76 -6.31 -3.81
C GLU A 53 -14.28 -6.25 -4.19
N LEU A 54 -13.96 -5.75 -5.38
CA LEU A 54 -12.59 -5.56 -5.83
C LEU A 54 -11.98 -4.28 -5.26
N PHE A 55 -12.77 -3.37 -4.71
CA PHE A 55 -12.26 -2.09 -4.23
C PHE A 55 -11.92 -2.13 -2.75
N SER A 56 -10.77 -1.55 -2.41
CA SER A 56 -10.41 -1.29 -1.02
C SER A 56 -9.89 0.12 -0.86
N ILE A 57 -10.08 0.68 0.33
CA ILE A 57 -9.62 2.02 0.67
C ILE A 57 -8.64 1.92 1.84
N THR A 58 -7.63 2.78 1.85
CA THR A 58 -6.75 2.96 2.99
C THR A 58 -6.61 4.45 3.26
N THR A 59 -6.57 4.80 4.54
CA THR A 59 -6.31 6.17 4.97
C THR A 59 -4.80 6.41 4.92
N HIS A 60 -4.38 7.42 4.17
CA HIS A 60 -2.98 7.82 4.09
C HIS A 60 -2.63 8.83 5.19
N GLU A 61 -3.46 9.85 5.35
CA GLU A 61 -3.28 10.93 6.30
C GLU A 61 -4.63 11.51 6.71
N ILE A 62 -4.75 11.95 7.95
CA ILE A 62 -5.97 12.56 8.51
C ILE A 62 -5.63 13.90 9.15
N GLY A 63 -6.65 14.72 9.34
CA GLY A 63 -6.52 15.93 10.15
C GLY A 63 -5.83 17.09 9.43
N ILE A 64 -5.93 17.12 8.10
CA ILE A 64 -5.38 18.19 7.29
C ILE A 64 -6.36 19.36 7.32
N TYR A 65 -5.91 20.52 7.79
CA TYR A 65 -6.81 21.65 8.07
C TYR A 65 -7.22 22.44 6.83
N ASN A 66 -6.45 22.34 5.74
CA ASN A 66 -6.71 23.10 4.52
C ASN A 66 -6.72 22.18 3.28
N ALA A 67 -7.47 22.58 2.26
CA ALA A 67 -7.61 21.80 1.04
C ALA A 67 -6.37 21.82 0.15
N LEU A 68 -5.55 22.89 0.23
CA LEU A 68 -4.37 23.06 -0.63
C LEU A 68 -3.28 22.05 -0.27
N ASP A 69 -2.96 21.89 1.01
CA ASP A 69 -2.00 20.92 1.53
C ASP A 69 -2.50 19.50 1.24
N ALA A 70 -3.80 19.22 1.45
CA ALA A 70 -4.39 17.94 1.09
C ALA A 70 -4.25 17.65 -0.42
N SER A 71 -4.43 18.67 -1.26
CA SER A 71 -4.24 18.56 -2.71
C SER A 71 -2.78 18.29 -3.08
N GLN A 72 -1.82 18.95 -2.43
CA GLN A 72 -0.39 18.69 -2.64
C GLN A 72 -0.03 17.23 -2.31
N ILE A 73 -0.51 16.72 -1.17
CA ILE A 73 -0.31 15.31 -0.78
C ILE A 73 -0.93 14.38 -1.84
N VAL A 74 -2.16 14.68 -2.30
CA VAL A 74 -2.80 13.89 -3.37
C VAL A 74 -1.95 13.88 -4.64
N GLN A 75 -1.39 15.02 -5.07
CA GLN A 75 -0.55 15.10 -6.27
C GLN A 75 0.71 14.25 -6.13
N GLU A 76 1.36 14.27 -4.97
CA GLU A 76 2.55 13.46 -4.71
C GLU A 76 2.23 11.97 -4.72
N GLN A 77 1.17 11.57 -4.02
CA GLN A 77 0.77 10.17 -3.90
C GLN A 77 0.18 9.63 -5.21
N SER A 78 -0.42 10.48 -6.05
CA SER A 78 -0.93 10.09 -7.37
C SER A 78 0.17 9.62 -8.33
N LYS A 79 1.43 9.99 -8.10
CA LYS A 79 2.58 9.48 -8.87
C LYS A 79 2.78 7.97 -8.71
N LEU A 80 2.17 7.37 -7.68
CA LEU A 80 2.23 5.94 -7.39
C LEU A 80 1.05 5.15 -7.99
N ILE A 81 0.13 5.80 -8.71
CA ILE A 81 -0.98 5.09 -9.37
C ILE A 81 -0.44 3.99 -10.30
N GLY A 82 -1.08 2.82 -10.26
CA GLY A 82 -0.66 1.61 -10.96
C GLY A 82 0.29 0.71 -10.17
N THR A 83 0.85 1.20 -9.05
CA THR A 83 1.66 0.36 -8.15
C THR A 83 0.80 -0.57 -7.30
N ASP A 84 1.40 -1.68 -6.88
CA ASP A 84 0.72 -2.64 -6.04
C ASP A 84 0.53 -2.11 -4.61
N LYS A 85 -0.56 -2.55 -3.97
CA LYS A 85 -0.90 -2.27 -2.60
C LYS A 85 0.23 -2.77 -1.71
N PRO A 86 0.74 -1.93 -0.78
CA PRO A 86 1.81 -2.34 0.09
C PRO A 86 1.37 -3.58 0.88
N SER A 87 2.01 -4.70 0.60
CA SER A 87 1.78 -5.94 1.33
C SER A 87 2.25 -5.74 2.76
N ILE A 88 1.33 -5.89 3.72
CA ILE A 88 1.68 -6.06 5.12
C ILE A 88 2.26 -7.48 5.24
N LYS A 89 3.45 -7.71 4.68
CA LYS A 89 4.25 -8.84 5.12
C LYS A 89 4.53 -8.54 6.59
N ALA A 90 3.87 -9.30 7.47
CA ALA A 90 4.34 -9.43 8.83
C ALA A 90 5.85 -9.62 8.71
N LYS A 91 6.64 -8.72 9.33
CA LYS A 91 8.04 -9.00 9.56
C LYS A 91 8.05 -10.19 10.50
N THR A 92 7.91 -11.40 9.96
CA THR A 92 8.36 -12.60 10.64
C THR A 92 9.85 -12.40 10.77
N SER A 93 10.25 -11.85 11.91
CA SER A 93 11.60 -11.83 12.41
C SER A 93 12.03 -13.28 12.65
N ASN A 94 12.17 -14.05 11.58
CA ASN A 94 12.99 -15.24 11.58
C ASN A 94 14.41 -14.77 11.31
N ARG A 95 14.97 -14.04 12.28
CA ARG A 95 16.41 -14.04 12.50
C ARG A 95 16.74 -15.41 13.12
N ALA A 96 16.50 -16.46 12.36
CA ALA A 96 17.12 -17.74 12.58
C ALA A 96 18.60 -17.50 12.29
N ILE A 97 19.35 -17.17 13.33
CA ILE A 97 20.80 -17.26 13.31
C ILE A 97 21.07 -18.77 13.16
N SER A 98 21.06 -19.25 11.92
CA SER A 98 21.65 -20.53 11.60
C SER A 98 23.16 -20.33 11.74
N THR A 99 23.68 -20.60 12.93
CA THR A 99 25.10 -20.92 13.07
C THR A 99 25.35 -22.26 12.38
N ALA A 100 25.34 -22.26 11.05
CA ALA A 100 25.91 -23.31 10.24
C ALA A 100 27.42 -23.23 10.45
N LYS A 101 27.89 -23.91 11.50
CA LYS A 101 29.30 -24.10 11.83
C LYS A 101 29.90 -24.89 10.65
N LYS A 102 30.51 -24.18 9.70
CA LYS A 102 31.26 -24.80 8.59
C LYS A 102 32.28 -25.79 9.19
N PRO A 103 32.27 -27.08 8.82
CA PRO A 103 33.39 -27.94 9.16
C PRO A 103 34.63 -27.43 8.41
N ARG A 104 35.67 -27.11 9.17
CA ARG A 104 36.97 -26.71 8.63
C ARG A 104 37.65 -27.93 8.04
N THR A 105 37.67 -28.05 6.72
CA THR A 105 38.51 -29.02 6.01
C THR A 105 39.97 -28.62 6.20
N LYS A 106 40.72 -29.38 7.03
CA LYS A 106 42.19 -29.29 7.03
C LYS A 106 42.67 -29.91 5.72
N LYS A 107 43.28 -29.10 4.84
CA LYS A 107 44.06 -29.60 3.71
C LYS A 107 45.20 -30.47 4.26
N ALA A 108 45.23 -31.73 3.85
CA ALA A 108 46.42 -32.57 3.96
C ALA A 108 47.47 -32.04 2.97
N VAL A 109 48.69 -31.81 3.47
CA VAL A 109 49.88 -31.54 2.65
C VAL A 109 50.45 -32.90 2.24
N LYS A 110 50.42 -33.20 0.95
CA LYS A 110 51.31 -34.16 0.27
C LYS A 110 52.66 -33.45 0.04
N GLN A 111 53.85 -34.04 -0.07
CA GLN A 111 54.45 -35.38 -0.05
C GLN A 111 55.97 -35.10 -0.05
N ASN A 112 56.82 -36.03 0.41
CA ASN A 112 57.82 -36.68 -0.46
C ASN A 112 58.74 -37.63 0.33
N GLU A 113 58.93 -38.80 -0.28
CA GLU A 113 59.98 -39.78 -0.06
C GLU A 113 61.34 -39.19 -0.47
N ASP A 114 62.36 -39.36 0.39
CA ASP A 114 63.60 -40.13 0.15
C ASP A 114 64.41 -40.20 1.44
#